data_AF-A0A0C9XEN6-F1
#
_entry.id   AF-A0A0C9XEN6-F1
#
_cell.length_a   1.000
_cell.length_b   1.000
_cell.length_c   1.000
_cell.angle_alpha   90.00
_cell.angle_beta   90.00
_cell.angle_gamma   90.00
#
_symmetry.space_group_name_H-M   'P 1'
#
loop_
_entity.id
_entity.type
_entity.pdbx_description
1 polymer ?
#
loop_
_entity_poly.entity_id
_entity_poly.type
_entity_poly.pdbx_seq_one_letter_code
_entity_poly.pdbx_strand_id
1 'polypeptide(L)'
;MPALPQSLALFPCCVSASSWPANVLTAHDMLSDIYYHALQVLNQEDADPLQLIFHLGAIDSDAIPLLQAIADDPVGNELQDWLKHTVALMGNIFIALSDYHNNNVQNRSSWTPHEDRKCRIPSGGSLKHMTDQVH
;
A
#
# COMPACT_ATOMS: atom_id res chain seq x y z
N MET A 1 -2.37 -16.18 2.52
CA MET A 1 -1.55 -14.99 2.82
C MET A 1 -0.41 -14.97 1.81
N PRO A 2 -0.29 -13.96 0.94
CA PRO A 2 0.90 -13.83 0.11
C PRO A 2 2.09 -13.72 1.07
N ALA A 3 3.05 -14.63 0.96
CA ALA A 3 4.28 -14.55 1.73
C ALA A 3 4.96 -13.22 1.35
N LEU A 4 5.27 -12.38 2.34
CA LEU A 4 6.09 -11.20 2.12
C LEU A 4 7.36 -11.64 1.38
N PRO A 5 7.78 -10.92 0.31
CA PRO A 5 9.01 -11.26 -0.39
C PRO A 5 10.15 -11.33 0.64
N GLN A 6 10.89 -12.43 0.66
CA GLN A 6 11.87 -12.81 1.67
C GLN A 6 13.12 -11.89 1.74
N SER A 7 13.02 -10.65 1.26
CA SER A 7 14.14 -9.71 1.17
C SER A 7 13.71 -8.26 1.42
N LEU A 8 12.96 -8.01 2.49
CA LEU A 8 12.90 -6.66 3.06
C LEU A 8 14.18 -6.49 3.89
N ALA A 9 15.24 -6.04 3.21
CA ALA A 9 16.55 -5.82 3.81
C ALA A 9 16.54 -4.56 4.69
N LEU A 10 17.45 -4.51 5.67
CA LEU A 10 17.61 -3.33 6.52
C LEU A 10 18.00 -2.11 5.69
N PHE A 11 17.50 -0.94 6.09
CA PHE A 11 17.90 0.32 5.47
C PHE A 11 19.43 0.50 5.60
N PRO A 12 20.12 0.95 4.53
CA PRO A 12 21.57 1.02 4.51
C PRO A 12 22.08 2.04 5.53
N CYS A 13 22.94 1.59 6.43
CA CYS A 13 23.56 2.43 7.46
C CYS A 13 24.60 3.38 6.85
N CYS A 14 24.69 4.59 7.41
CA CYS A 14 25.71 5.58 7.05
C CYS A 14 27.08 5.22 7.62
N VAL A 15 27.81 4.32 6.97
CA VAL A 15 29.14 3.87 7.44
C VAL A 15 30.17 5.01 7.51
N SER A 16 29.92 6.12 6.81
CA SER A 16 30.78 7.32 6.75
C SER A 16 30.01 8.64 6.96
N ALA A 17 28.93 8.62 7.78
CA ALA A 17 28.02 9.75 8.04
C ALA A 17 28.70 11.08 8.38
N SER A 18 29.85 11.04 9.07
CA SER A 18 30.55 12.24 9.54
C SER A 18 31.11 13.12 8.41
N SER A 19 31.13 12.63 7.16
CA SER A 19 31.65 13.36 6.01
C SER A 19 30.57 13.85 5.04
N TRP A 20 29.32 13.44 5.22
CA TRP A 20 28.27 13.77 4.27
C TRP A 20 27.75 15.21 4.47
N PRO A 21 27.37 15.88 3.39
CA PRO A 21 26.67 17.16 3.47
C PRO A 21 25.39 17.06 4.32
N ALA A 22 25.05 18.12 5.04
CA ALA A 22 23.89 18.14 5.95
C ALA A 22 22.55 17.83 5.24
N ASN A 23 22.41 18.24 3.97
CA ASN A 23 21.25 17.92 3.15
C ASN A 23 21.13 16.41 2.87
N VAL A 24 22.25 15.70 2.67
CA VAL A 24 22.25 14.25 2.48
C VAL A 24 21.89 13.52 3.77
N LEU A 25 22.41 13.98 4.91
CA LEU A 25 22.03 13.42 6.22
C LEU A 25 20.54 13.62 6.51
N THR A 26 20.02 14.81 6.23
CA THR A 26 18.59 15.10 6.37
C THR A 26 17.75 14.20 5.47
N ALA A 27 18.15 14.04 4.21
CA ALA A 27 17.45 13.17 3.28
C ALA A 27 17.54 11.70 3.69
N HIS A 28 18.69 11.24 4.20
CA HIS A 28 18.83 9.90 4.76
C HIS A 28 17.79 9.66 5.86
N ASP A 29 17.67 10.58 6.82
CA ASP A 29 16.74 10.42 7.93
C ASP A 29 15.28 10.35 7.43
N MET A 30 14.89 11.27 6.55
CA MET A 30 13.56 11.27 5.92
C MET A 30 13.26 9.98 5.15
N LEU A 31 14.22 9.52 4.34
CA LEU A 31 14.08 8.29 3.56
C LEU A 31 13.99 7.06 4.48
N SER A 32 14.79 7.01 5.54
CA SER A 32 14.73 5.92 6.51
C SER A 32 13.37 5.86 7.22
N ASP A 33 12.83 7.01 7.63
CA ASP A 33 11.52 7.11 8.27
C ASP A 33 10.39 6.66 7.32
N ILE A 34 10.40 7.13 6.07
CA ILE A 34 9.43 6.70 5.04
C ILE A 34 9.50 5.18 4.87
N TYR A 35 10.70 4.63 4.73
CA TYR A 35 10.92 3.20 4.55
C TYR A 35 10.39 2.39 5.73
N TYR A 36 10.74 2.76 6.96
CA TYR A 36 10.32 2.02 8.16
C TYR A 36 8.82 2.11 8.40
N HIS A 37 8.18 3.26 8.16
CA HIS A 37 6.73 3.38 8.25
C HIS A 37 6.01 2.56 7.17
N ALA A 38 6.47 2.61 5.93
CA ALA A 38 5.94 1.76 4.86
C ALA A 38 6.08 0.26 5.20
N LEU A 39 7.22 -0.13 5.78
CA LEU A 39 7.48 -1.50 6.19
C LEU A 39 6.56 -1.92 7.34
N GLN A 40 6.32 -1.03 8.30
CA GLN A 40 5.39 -1.28 9.39
C GLN A 40 3.98 -1.55 8.86
N VAL A 41 3.52 -0.78 7.88
CA VAL A 41 2.19 -0.97 7.27
C VAL A 41 2.10 -2.29 6.50
N LEU A 42 3.15 -2.68 5.77
CA LEU A 42 3.18 -3.98 5.09
C LEU A 42 3.10 -5.17 6.05
N ASN A 43 3.57 -5.01 7.29
CA ASN A 43 3.53 -6.06 8.31
C ASN A 43 2.18 -6.12 9.05
N GLN A 44 1.23 -5.23 8.78
CA GLN A 44 -0.11 -5.29 9.36
C GLN A 44 -0.99 -6.26 8.58
N GLU A 45 -1.67 -7.17 9.28
CA GLU A 45 -2.53 -8.18 8.63
C GLU A 45 -3.74 -7.56 7.92
N ASP A 46 -4.27 -6.44 8.42
CA ASP A 46 -5.46 -5.73 7.92
C ASP A 46 -5.18 -4.23 7.70
N ALA A 47 -4.08 -3.87 7.02
CA ALA A 47 -3.78 -2.47 6.73
C ALA A 47 -4.90 -1.81 5.91
N ASP A 48 -5.29 -0.60 6.32
CA ASP A 48 -6.31 0.19 5.63
C ASP A 48 -5.83 0.57 4.20
N PRO A 49 -6.65 0.37 3.15
CA PRO A 49 -6.32 0.81 1.80
C PRO A 49 -5.88 2.27 1.68
N LEU A 50 -6.46 3.18 2.47
CA LEU A 50 -6.08 4.60 2.52
C LEU A 50 -4.68 4.78 3.10
N GLN A 51 -4.31 3.98 4.09
CA GLN A 51 -2.97 4.02 4.68
C GLN A 51 -1.93 3.55 3.66
N LEU A 52 -2.23 2.51 2.87
CA LEU A 52 -1.37 2.06 1.78
C LEU A 52 -1.19 3.15 0.72
N ILE A 53 -2.28 3.81 0.29
CA ILE A 53 -2.22 4.92 -0.67
C ILE A 53 -1.40 6.08 -0.11
N PHE A 54 -1.56 6.41 1.17
CA PHE A 54 -0.78 7.47 1.82
C PHE A 54 0.73 7.20 1.75
N HIS A 55 1.16 5.98 2.09
CA HIS A 55 2.58 5.63 2.04
C HIS A 55 3.12 5.48 0.60
N LEU A 56 2.32 4.98 -0.35
CA LEU A 56 2.67 5.02 -1.77
C LEU A 56 2.87 6.47 -2.24
N GLY A 57 1.98 7.37 -1.83
CA GLY A 57 2.07 8.80 -2.11
C GLY A 57 3.34 9.42 -1.53
N ALA A 58 3.67 9.15 -0.26
CA ALA A 58 4.89 9.65 0.37
C ALA A 58 6.17 9.18 -0.35
N ILE A 59 6.20 7.94 -0.83
CA ILE A 59 7.34 7.45 -1.62
C ILE A 59 7.44 8.23 -2.95
N ASP A 60 6.32 8.42 -3.65
CA ASP A 60 6.29 9.06 -4.96
C ASP A 60 6.56 10.58 -4.89
N SER A 61 5.98 11.28 -3.92
CA SER A 61 6.08 12.74 -3.78
C SER A 61 7.30 13.21 -3.01
N ASP A 62 7.82 12.40 -2.08
CA ASP A 62 8.87 12.84 -1.16
C ASP A 62 10.16 12.06 -1.40
N ALA A 63 10.10 10.72 -1.36
CA ALA A 63 11.30 9.90 -1.45
C ALA A 63 11.97 9.96 -2.84
N ILE A 64 11.20 9.82 -3.93
CA ILE A 64 11.75 9.83 -5.30
C ILE A 64 12.40 11.18 -5.63
N PRO A 65 11.76 12.34 -5.40
CA PRO A 65 12.41 13.63 -5.68
C PRO A 65 13.65 13.88 -4.84
N LEU A 66 13.68 13.45 -3.57
CA LEU A 66 14.88 13.53 -2.74
C LEU A 66 16.02 12.68 -3.30
N LEU A 67 15.73 11.45 -3.72
CA LEU A 67 16.73 10.56 -4.33
C LEU A 67 17.26 11.13 -5.66
N GLN A 68 16.40 11.72 -6.48
CA GLN A 68 16.80 12.40 -7.72
C GLN A 68 17.70 13.61 -7.43
N ALA A 69 17.31 14.45 -6.47
CA ALA A 69 18.09 15.63 -6.09
C ALA A 69 19.50 15.26 -5.60
N ILE A 70 19.66 14.14 -4.89
CA ILE A 70 20.98 13.63 -4.47
C ILE A 70 21.74 13.02 -5.66
N ALA A 71 21.05 12.34 -6.57
CA ALA A 71 21.65 11.73 -7.75
C ALA A 71 22.28 12.77 -8.70
N ASP A 72 21.66 13.94 -8.79
CA ASP A 72 22.09 15.03 -9.66
C ASP A 72 23.33 15.78 -9.14
N ASP A 73 23.70 15.60 -7.86
CA ASP A 73 24.87 16.23 -7.25
C ASP A 73 26.14 15.38 -7.49
N PRO A 74 27.27 15.93 -7.97
CA PRO A 74 28.54 15.21 -8.08
C PRO A 74 29.09 14.78 -6.71
N VAL A 75 28.70 13.57 -6.30
CA VAL A 75 29.07 12.99 -5.00
C VAL A 75 30.07 11.83 -5.14
N GLY A 76 30.82 11.57 -4.06
CA GLY A 76 31.83 10.50 -4.02
C GLY A 76 31.23 9.09 -4.19
N ASN A 77 32.09 8.13 -4.55
CA ASN A 77 31.69 6.74 -4.84
C ASN A 77 30.87 6.08 -3.72
N GLU A 78 31.21 6.34 -2.46
CA GLU A 78 30.48 5.79 -1.30
C GLU A 78 29.01 6.24 -1.28
N LEU A 79 28.76 7.52 -1.56
CA LEU A 79 27.40 8.07 -1.58
C LEU A 79 26.61 7.55 -2.79
N GLN A 80 27.27 7.34 -3.93
CA GLN A 80 26.65 6.70 -5.09
C GLN A 80 26.24 5.25 -4.81
N ASP A 81 27.05 4.47 -4.10
CA ASP A 81 26.70 3.10 -3.74
C ASP A 81 25.60 3.03 -2.69
N TRP A 82 25.62 3.94 -1.71
CA TRP A 82 24.48 4.11 -0.79
C TRP A 82 23.20 4.47 -1.54
N LEU A 83 23.28 5.39 -2.50
CA LEU A 83 22.12 5.86 -3.27
C LEU A 83 21.52 4.71 -4.09
N LYS A 84 22.34 3.92 -4.80
CA LYS A 84 21.86 2.75 -5.55
C LYS A 84 21.12 1.76 -4.66
N HIS A 85 21.65 1.44 -3.48
CA HIS A 85 21.00 0.54 -2.54
C HIS A 85 19.68 1.12 -2.03
N THR A 86 19.67 2.42 -1.72
CA THR A 86 18.47 3.11 -1.19
C THR A 86 17.37 3.19 -2.24
N VAL A 87 17.71 3.51 -3.49
CA VAL A 87 16.76 3.51 -4.62
C VAL A 87 16.16 2.12 -4.82
N ALA A 88 16.98 1.07 -4.77
CA ALA A 88 16.50 -0.31 -4.90
C ALA A 88 15.53 -0.69 -3.77
N LEU A 89 15.84 -0.31 -2.52
CA LEU A 89 14.95 -0.56 -1.38
C LEU A 89 13.63 0.19 -1.49
N MET A 90 13.67 1.46 -1.87
CA MET A 90 12.46 2.26 -2.08
C MET A 90 11.59 1.72 -3.20
N GLY A 91 12.20 1.29 -4.31
CA GLY A 91 11.48 0.62 -5.40
C GLY A 91 10.83 -0.69 -4.95
N ASN A 92 11.56 -1.52 -4.20
CA ASN A 92 11.03 -2.80 -3.70
C ASN A 92 9.85 -2.61 -2.76
N ILE A 93 9.92 -1.64 -1.84
CA ILE A 93 8.82 -1.40 -0.90
C ILE A 93 7.61 -0.76 -1.57
N PHE A 94 7.82 0.10 -2.57
CA PHE A 94 6.74 0.65 -3.39
C PHE A 94 5.98 -0.46 -4.13
N ILE A 95 6.69 -1.38 -4.78
CA ILE A 95 6.10 -2.53 -5.48
C ILE A 95 5.31 -3.39 -4.48
N ALA A 96 5.90 -3.72 -3.34
CA ALA A 96 5.24 -4.53 -2.31
C ALA A 96 3.94 -3.88 -1.79
N LEU A 97 3.96 -2.57 -1.51
CA LEU A 97 2.77 -1.81 -1.09
C LEU A 97 1.69 -1.80 -2.19
N SER A 98 2.09 -1.58 -3.43
CA SER A 98 1.18 -1.55 -4.59
C SER A 98 0.51 -2.92 -4.78
N ASP A 99 1.29 -4.00 -4.74
CA ASP A 99 0.78 -5.37 -4.85
C ASP A 99 -0.17 -5.69 -3.70
N TYR A 100 0.19 -5.34 -2.46
CA TYR A 100 -0.67 -5.57 -1.30
C TYR A 100 -1.99 -4.77 -1.40
N HIS A 101 -1.93 -3.52 -1.85
CA HIS A 101 -3.12 -2.69 -2.11
C HIS A 101 -4.03 -3.32 -3.18
N ASN A 102 -3.47 -3.71 -4.32
CA ASN A 102 -4.21 -4.30 -5.43
C ASN A 102 -4.89 -5.62 -5.02
N ASN A 103 -4.20 -6.47 -4.28
CA ASN A 103 -4.75 -7.72 -3.76
C ASN A 103 -5.90 -7.47 -2.77
N ASN A 104 -5.78 -6.45 -1.90
CA ASN A 104 -6.84 -6.08 -0.96
C ASN A 104 -8.10 -5.54 -1.66
N VAL A 105 -7.94 -4.73 -2.70
CA VAL A 105 -9.08 -4.23 -3.50
C VAL A 105 -9.77 -5.39 -4.22
N GLN A 106 -9.00 -6.28 -4.85
CA GLN A 106 -9.55 -7.45 -5.54
C GLN A 106 -10.33 -8.38 -4.59
N ASN A 107 -9.77 -8.69 -3.42
CA ASN A 107 -10.44 -9.51 -2.40
C ASN A 107 -11.75 -8.90 -1.90
N ARG A 108 -11.89 -7.57 -1.87
CA ARG A 108 -13.15 -6.90 -1.50
C ARG A 108 -14.18 -6.93 -2.63
N SER A 109 -13.74 -6.82 -3.89
CA SER A 109 -14.63 -6.82 -5.05
C SER A 109 -15.18 -8.20 -5.44
N SER A 110 -14.54 -9.29 -5.01
CA SER A 110 -14.98 -10.66 -5.29
C SER A 110 -16.17 -11.12 -4.42
N TRP A 111 -16.51 -10.37 -3.37
CA TRP A 111 -17.76 -10.53 -2.63
C TRP A 111 -18.90 -9.79 -3.32
N THR A 112 -19.31 -10.25 -4.50
CA THR A 112 -20.69 -10.00 -4.91
C THR A 112 -21.56 -10.92 -4.06
N PRO A 113 -22.56 -10.41 -3.31
CA PRO A 113 -23.56 -11.28 -2.73
C PRO A 113 -24.18 -12.04 -3.89
N HIS A 114 -23.97 -13.35 -3.93
CA HIS A 114 -24.73 -14.22 -4.80
C HIS A 114 -26.20 -13.88 -4.53
N GLU A 115 -26.87 -13.27 -5.49
CA GLU A 115 -28.31 -12.99 -5.46
C GLU A 115 -29.07 -14.33 -5.53
N ASP A 116 -28.86 -15.20 -4.55
CA ASP A 116 -29.68 -16.37 -4.26
C ASP A 116 -30.85 -15.99 -3.34
N ARG A 117 -31.48 -14.85 -3.65
CA ARG A 117 -32.87 -14.62 -3.27
C ARG A 117 -33.71 -14.53 -4.52
N LYS A 118 -33.80 -15.67 -5.18
CA LYS A 118 -35.00 -16.06 -5.94
C LYS A 118 -36.16 -16.17 -4.93
N CYS A 119 -36.69 -15.03 -4.48
CA CYS A 119 -38.00 -14.94 -3.87
C CYS A 119 -39.01 -15.35 -4.93
N ARG A 120 -39.22 -16.66 -5.04
CA ARG A 120 -40.25 -17.28 -5.84
C ARG A 120 -41.57 -16.90 -5.18
N ILE A 121 -42.15 -15.77 -5.59
CA ILE A 121 -43.54 -15.44 -5.27
C ILE A 121 -44.40 -16.57 -5.88
N PRO A 122 -45.19 -17.32 -5.09
CA PRO A 122 -46.16 -18.23 -5.66
C PRO A 122 -47.30 -17.40 -6.28
N SER A 123 -47.28 -17.30 -7.61
CA SER A 123 -48.44 -16.93 -8.40
C SER A 123 -49.46 -18.06 -8.32
N GLY A 124 -50.63 -17.82 -7.72
CA GLY A 124 -51.79 -18.69 -7.90
C GLY A 124 -52.66 -18.82 -6.66
N GLY A 125 -53.77 -18.08 -6.64
CA GLY A 125 -54.80 -18.23 -5.61
C GLY A 125 -55.94 -17.24 -5.73
N SER A 126 -56.51 -17.13 -6.93
CA SER A 126 -57.82 -16.51 -7.13
C SER A 126 -58.86 -17.23 -6.26
N LEU A 127 -59.41 -16.55 -5.25
CA LEU A 127 -60.64 -16.98 -4.60
C LEU A 127 -61.63 -15.83 -4.58
N LYS A 128 -62.82 -16.18 -5.04
CA LYS A 128 -63.90 -15.33 -5.50
C LYS A 128 -64.68 -14.78 -4.30
N HIS A 129 -65.28 -13.61 -4.50
CA HIS A 129 -66.58 -13.19 -3.96
C HIS A 129 -67.23 -14.12 -2.93
N MET A 130 -67.48 -13.62 -1.71
CA MET A 130 -68.76 -13.87 -1.05
C MET A 130 -69.09 -12.75 -0.06
N THR A 131 -70.11 -11.98 -0.45
CA THR A 131 -70.94 -11.06 0.31
C THR A 131 -71.77 -11.84 1.32
N ASP A 132 -71.85 -11.39 2.57
CA ASP A 132 -73.08 -11.39 3.40
C ASP A 132 -72.82 -10.55 4.67
N GLN A 133 -73.38 -9.34 4.76
CA GLN A 133 -74.60 -8.97 5.51
C GLN A 133 -74.53 -9.23 7.03
N VAL A 134 -74.28 -8.15 7.81
CA VAL A 134 -74.79 -8.02 9.19
C VAL A 134 -75.02 -6.54 9.54
N HIS A 135 -76.18 -5.99 9.19
CA HIS A 135 -77.04 -5.09 10.00
C HIS A 135 -78.17 -4.48 9.17
#